data_AF-A0A2K2D8T5-F1
#
_entry.id   AF-A0A2K2D8T5-F1
#
_cell.length_a   1.000
_cell.length_b   1.000
_cell.length_c   1.000
_cell.angle_alpha   90.00
_cell.angle_beta   90.00
_cell.angle_gamma   90.00
#
_symmetry.space_group_name_H-M   'P 1'
#
loop_
_entity.id
_entity.type
_entity.pdbx_description
1 polymer ?
#
loop_
_entity_poly.entity_id
_entity_poly.type
_entity_poly.pdbx_seq_one_letter_code
_entity_poly.pdbx_strand_id
1 'polypeptide(L)'
;MAREECLEPVAPLIRDFPLHLQPYAHALIKSKLEESKYYVAVNQIRLHEQFDEFLASSKLDCDVYRFMFSKVTLPVQIDEDCMEVVVNKVPSKFWELEPALRKLSFERRADIVQVETEIYTYLECLQGLFASEEVRIQQLIRCFTACSSGSYSFICPFFLLRF
;
A
#
# COMPACT_ATOMS: atom_id res chain seq x y z
N MET A 1 32.30 -6.64 -13.72
CA MET A 1 31.21 -7.20 -12.89
C MET A 1 30.35 -8.04 -13.83
N ALA A 2 30.59 -9.36 -13.87
CA ALA A 2 29.80 -10.25 -14.72
C ALA A 2 28.36 -10.27 -14.20
N ARG A 3 27.38 -10.14 -15.09
CA ARG A 3 25.97 -10.37 -14.76
C ARG A 3 25.85 -11.86 -14.46
N GLU A 4 25.55 -12.22 -13.20
CA GLU A 4 25.04 -13.56 -12.91
C GLU A 4 23.72 -13.67 -13.67
N GLU A 5 23.75 -14.41 -14.77
CA GLU A 5 22.54 -14.88 -15.42
C GLU A 5 21.85 -15.79 -14.38
N CYS A 6 20.74 -15.32 -13.81
CA CYS A 6 19.86 -16.16 -13.02
C CYS A 6 19.37 -17.28 -13.93
N LEU A 7 20.06 -18.43 -13.90
CA LEU A 7 19.58 -19.65 -14.52
C LEU A 7 18.27 -19.99 -13.82
N GLU A 8 17.16 -19.91 -14.57
CA GLU A 8 15.88 -20.39 -14.07
C GLU A 8 16.05 -21.86 -13.65
N PRO A 9 15.65 -22.24 -12.42
CA PRO A 9 15.66 -23.63 -12.03
C PRO A 9 14.78 -24.40 -13.00
N VAL A 10 15.39 -25.25 -13.83
CA VAL A 10 14.65 -26.14 -14.72
C VAL A 10 14.02 -27.21 -13.83
N ALA A 11 12.82 -26.94 -13.34
CA ALA A 11 12.04 -27.91 -12.60
C ALA A 11 11.70 -29.06 -13.55
N PRO A 12 12.06 -30.32 -13.22
CA PRO A 12 11.77 -31.45 -14.08
C PRO A 12 10.26 -31.61 -14.21
N LEU A 13 9.78 -31.66 -15.45
CA LEU A 13 8.38 -31.86 -15.78
C LEU A 13 8.10 -33.35 -15.83
N ILE A 14 6.86 -33.74 -15.54
CA ILE A 14 6.46 -35.16 -15.54
C ILE A 14 6.76 -35.82 -16.89
N ARG A 15 6.65 -35.06 -17.99
CA ARG A 15 6.96 -35.51 -19.36
C ARG A 15 8.43 -35.82 -19.60
N ASP A 16 9.33 -35.36 -18.73
CA ASP A 16 10.76 -35.61 -18.82
C ASP A 16 11.09 -37.04 -18.35
N PHE A 17 10.13 -37.73 -17.72
CA PHE A 17 10.28 -39.11 -17.25
C PHE A 17 9.65 -40.13 -18.21
N PRO A 18 10.28 -41.32 -18.38
CA PRO A 18 9.68 -42.43 -19.10
C PRO A 18 8.28 -42.78 -18.57
N LEU A 19 7.36 -43.19 -19.46
CA LEU A 19 5.95 -43.43 -19.12
C LEU A 19 5.73 -44.29 -17.86
N HIS A 20 6.53 -45.34 -17.67
CA HIS A 20 6.42 -46.24 -16.52
C HIS A 20 6.89 -45.60 -15.19
N LEU A 21 7.70 -44.55 -15.25
CA LEU A 21 8.17 -43.79 -14.08
C LEU A 21 7.32 -42.56 -13.78
N GLN A 22 6.48 -42.10 -14.72
CA GLN A 22 5.65 -40.90 -14.54
C GLN A 22 4.76 -40.94 -13.28
N PRO A 23 4.12 -42.06 -12.90
CA PRO A 23 3.34 -42.11 -11.67
C PRO A 23 4.18 -41.83 -10.41
N TYR A 24 5.39 -42.38 -10.36
CA TYR A 24 6.33 -42.19 -9.24
C TYR A 24 6.91 -40.78 -9.24
N ALA A 25 7.27 -40.25 -10.40
CA ALA A 25 7.74 -38.88 -10.56
C ALA A 25 6.68 -37.87 -10.11
N HIS A 26 5.42 -38.07 -10.52
CA HIS A 26 4.30 -37.24 -10.08
C HIS A 26 4.14 -37.27 -8.55
N ALA A 27 4.14 -38.46 -7.94
CA ALA A 27 4.01 -38.61 -6.50
C ALA A 27 5.15 -37.92 -5.74
N LEU A 28 6.39 -38.11 -6.20
CA LEU A 28 7.58 -37.51 -5.59
C LEU A 28 7.54 -35.98 -5.71
N ILE A 29 7.28 -35.43 -6.90
CA ILE A 29 7.19 -33.99 -7.13
C ILE A 29 6.10 -33.39 -6.24
N LYS A 30 4.91 -33.99 -6.22
CA LYS A 30 3.80 -33.53 -5.38
C LYS A 30 4.20 -33.49 -3.90
N SER A 31 4.77 -34.59 -3.39
CA SER A 31 5.26 -34.68 -2.01
C SER A 31 6.31 -33.62 -1.71
N LYS A 32 7.26 -33.38 -2.62
CA LYS A 32 8.30 -32.35 -2.42
C LYS A 32 7.74 -30.93 -2.42
N LEU A 33 6.77 -30.63 -3.29
CA LEU A 33 6.10 -29.32 -3.30
C LEU A 33 5.27 -29.07 -2.03
N GLU A 34 4.63 -30.12 -1.50
CA GLU A 34 3.90 -30.05 -0.23
C GLU A 34 4.86 -29.87 0.96
N GLU A 35 5.93 -30.66 1.04
CA GLU A 35 6.99 -30.54 2.06
C GLU A 35 7.62 -29.13 2.08
N SER A 36 7.87 -28.57 0.89
CA SER A 36 8.46 -27.23 0.77
C SER A 36 7.45 -26.10 0.95
N LYS A 37 6.17 -26.40 1.26
CA LYS A 37 5.07 -25.42 1.35
C LYS A 37 4.93 -24.55 0.09
N TYR A 38 5.29 -25.09 -1.08
CA TYR A 38 5.32 -24.33 -2.33
C TYR A 38 3.95 -23.70 -2.64
N TYR A 39 2.87 -24.47 -2.52
CA TYR A 39 1.51 -23.99 -2.79
C TYR A 39 1.06 -22.89 -1.82
N VAL A 40 1.55 -22.93 -0.57
CA VAL A 40 1.30 -21.86 0.40
C VAL A 40 1.99 -20.58 -0.07
N ALA A 41 3.26 -20.65 -0.46
CA ALA A 41 4.01 -19.50 -0.97
C ALA A 41 3.36 -18.90 -2.23
N VAL A 42 2.96 -19.73 -3.20
CA VAL A 42 2.25 -19.28 -4.41
C VAL A 42 0.95 -18.55 -4.05
N ASN A 43 0.19 -19.09 -3.08
CA ASN A 43 -1.04 -18.43 -2.65
C ASN A 43 -0.77 -17.12 -1.90
N GLN A 44 0.28 -17.04 -1.08
CA GLN A 44 0.70 -15.81 -0.39
C GLN A 44 1.09 -14.71 -1.38
N ILE A 45 1.84 -15.04 -2.44
CA ILE A 45 2.19 -14.09 -3.51
C ILE A 45 0.92 -13.55 -4.18
N ARG A 46 0.02 -14.45 -4.60
CA ARG A 46 -1.24 -14.06 -5.24
C ARG A 46 -2.11 -13.18 -4.32
N LEU A 47 -2.21 -13.53 -3.04
CA LEU A 47 -2.96 -12.73 -2.05
C LEU A 47 -2.33 -11.36 -1.81
N HIS A 48 -1.00 -11.29 -1.79
CA HIS A 48 -0.25 -10.04 -1.64
C HIS A 48 -0.51 -9.09 -2.81
N GLU A 49 -0.46 -9.58 -4.06
CA GLU A 49 -0.78 -8.79 -5.25
C GLU A 49 -2.22 -8.25 -5.20
N GLN A 50 -3.20 -9.11 -4.87
CA GLN A 50 -4.60 -8.68 -4.71
C GLN A 50 -4.79 -7.68 -3.57
N PHE A 51 -3.95 -7.74 -2.54
CA PHE A 51 -3.98 -6.82 -1.42
C PHE A 51 -3.40 -5.46 -1.82
N ASP A 52 -2.28 -5.44 -2.54
CA ASP A 52 -1.69 -4.23 -3.11
C ASP A 52 -2.67 -3.52 -4.07
N GLU A 53 -3.38 -4.27 -4.93
CA GLU A 53 -4.46 -3.73 -5.77
C GLU A 53 -5.61 -3.12 -4.95
N PHE A 54 -5.99 -3.79 -3.86
CA PHE A 54 -7.01 -3.26 -2.95
C PHE A 54 -6.55 -1.95 -2.29
N LEU A 55 -5.31 -1.87 -1.83
CA LEU A 55 -4.75 -0.63 -1.28
C LEU A 55 -4.65 0.48 -2.33
N ALA A 56 -4.30 0.13 -3.57
CA ALA A 56 -4.25 1.07 -4.70
C ALA A 56 -5.61 1.66 -5.07
N SER A 57 -6.72 1.07 -4.61
CA SER A 57 -8.08 1.62 -4.80
C SER A 57 -8.36 2.89 -4.00
N SER A 58 -7.39 3.38 -3.21
CA SER A 58 -7.46 4.58 -2.38
C SER A 58 -8.47 4.56 -1.23
N LYS A 59 -9.21 3.47 -1.04
CA LYS A 59 -10.26 3.37 0.00
C LYS A 59 -9.74 3.54 1.43
N LEU A 60 -8.46 3.21 1.65
CA LEU A 60 -7.82 3.29 2.96
C LEU A 60 -6.79 4.43 3.06
N ASP A 61 -6.60 5.25 2.02
CA ASP A 61 -5.51 6.23 1.98
C ASP A 61 -5.59 7.25 3.12
N CYS A 62 -6.80 7.73 3.44
CA CYS A 62 -6.99 8.64 4.57
C CYS A 62 -6.59 8.01 5.91
N ASP A 63 -6.89 6.71 6.09
CA ASP A 63 -6.56 5.99 7.31
C ASP A 63 -5.06 5.68 7.40
N VAL A 64 -4.45 5.26 6.27
CA VAL A 64 -3.02 4.97 6.13
C VAL A 64 -2.19 6.24 6.32
N TYR A 65 -2.59 7.36 5.70
CA TYR A 65 -1.91 8.65 5.84
C TYR A 65 -1.96 9.17 7.28
N ARG A 66 -3.14 9.12 7.91
CA ARG A 66 -3.31 9.54 9.31
C ARG A 66 -2.42 8.73 10.26
N PHE A 67 -2.25 7.43 9.99
CA PHE A 67 -1.37 6.55 10.77
C PHE A 67 0.11 6.89 10.61
N MET A 68 0.58 7.23 9.40
CA MET A 68 1.97 7.66 9.24
C MET A 68 2.23 9.02 9.88
N PHE A 69 1.29 9.95 9.74
CA PHE A 69 1.44 11.29 10.32
C PHE A 69 1.50 11.24 11.86
N SER A 70 0.75 10.33 12.50
CA SER A 70 0.82 10.14 13.95
C SER A 70 2.19 9.61 14.39
N LYS A 71 2.83 8.72 13.62
CA LYS A 71 4.21 8.26 13.89
C LYS A 71 5.26 9.36 13.80
N VAL A 72 5.10 10.33 12.90
CA VAL A 72 6.09 11.41 12.69
C VAL A 72 5.93 12.56 13.70
N THR A 73 4.70 12.84 14.15
CA THR A 73 4.41 14.04 14.96
C THR A 73 4.58 13.83 16.47
N LEU A 74 4.55 12.58 16.95
CA LEU A 74 4.70 12.26 18.36
C LEU A 74 5.69 11.09 18.52
N PRO A 75 6.81 11.25 19.26
CA PRO A 75 7.70 10.13 19.63
C PRO A 75 7.08 9.31 20.78
N VAL A 76 5.76 9.21 20.81
CA VAL A 76 5.05 8.34 21.74
C VAL A 76 5.08 6.97 21.10
N GLN A 77 5.43 5.96 21.89
CA GLN A 77 5.37 4.55 21.51
C GLN A 77 3.94 4.27 21.03
N ILE A 78 3.70 4.39 19.73
CA ILE A 78 2.41 4.03 19.14
C ILE A 78 2.40 2.51 19.15
N ASP A 79 1.74 2.01 20.18
CA ASP A 79 1.47 0.61 20.45
C ASP A 79 0.86 -0.07 19.21
N GLU A 80 1.01 -1.40 19.12
CA GLU A 80 0.45 -2.24 18.05
C GLU A 80 -1.06 -1.98 17.78
N ASP A 81 -1.75 -1.41 18.77
CA ASP A 81 -3.16 -1.01 18.83
C ASP A 81 -3.65 -0.09 17.68
N CYS A 82 -2.80 0.78 17.12
CA CYS A 82 -3.25 1.70 16.06
C CYS A 82 -3.35 1.07 14.68
N MET A 83 -2.60 -0.01 14.42
CA MET A 83 -2.76 -0.79 13.18
C MET A 83 -4.07 -1.57 13.20
N GLU A 84 -4.61 -1.90 14.37
CA GLU A 84 -5.85 -2.66 14.51
C GLU A 84 -7.05 -1.94 13.88
N VAL A 85 -7.11 -0.60 13.99
CA VAL A 85 -8.19 0.21 13.38
C VAL A 85 -8.17 0.14 11.84
N VAL A 86 -6.97 0.15 11.24
CA VAL A 86 -6.81 0.02 9.78
C VAL A 86 -7.06 -1.43 9.35
N VAL A 87 -6.56 -2.40 10.12
CA VAL A 87 -6.74 -3.84 9.90
C VAL A 87 -8.22 -4.24 9.99
N ASN A 88 -9.01 -3.60 10.86
CA ASN A 88 -10.46 -3.85 10.97
C ASN A 88 -11.24 -3.43 9.71
N LYS A 89 -10.68 -2.55 8.88
CA LYS A 89 -11.27 -2.17 7.58
C LYS A 89 -10.77 -3.05 6.43
N VAL A 90 -9.78 -3.91 6.67
CA VAL A 90 -9.27 -4.86 5.69
C VAL A 90 -10.28 -6.01 5.52
N PRO A 91 -10.70 -6.32 4.29
CA PRO A 91 -11.54 -7.48 4.03
C PRO A 91 -10.96 -8.77 4.62
N SER A 92 -11.80 -9.58 5.25
CA SER A 92 -11.40 -10.82 5.94
C SER A 92 -10.61 -11.80 5.06
N LYS A 93 -10.85 -11.80 3.75
CA LYS A 93 -10.10 -12.60 2.78
C LYS A 93 -8.58 -12.36 2.79
N PHE A 94 -8.14 -11.20 3.29
CA PHE A 94 -6.71 -10.86 3.39
C PHE A 94 -6.12 -11.15 4.77
N TRP A 95 -6.91 -11.65 5.73
CA TRP A 95 -6.36 -12.01 7.05
C TRP A 95 -5.44 -13.22 7.00
N GLU A 96 -5.63 -14.07 5.99
CA GLU A 96 -4.75 -15.22 5.67
C GLU A 96 -3.39 -14.79 5.10
N LEU A 97 -3.24 -13.54 4.66
CA LEU A 97 -1.97 -13.00 4.20
C LEU A 97 -1.03 -12.81 5.39
N GLU A 98 0.19 -13.31 5.23
CA GLU A 98 1.24 -13.24 6.24
C GLU A 98 1.34 -11.83 6.85
N PRO A 99 1.33 -11.67 8.18
CA PRO A 99 1.29 -10.35 8.82
C PRO A 99 2.42 -9.41 8.36
N ALA A 100 3.61 -9.97 8.12
CA ALA A 100 4.76 -9.22 7.62
C ALA A 100 4.52 -8.67 6.20
N LEU A 101 3.89 -9.45 5.32
CA LEU A 101 3.55 -9.03 3.97
C LEU A 101 2.49 -7.93 3.99
N ARG A 102 1.43 -8.08 4.80
CA ARG A 102 0.44 -7.01 4.99
C ARG A 102 1.08 -5.71 5.47
N LYS A 103 1.98 -5.80 6.45
CA LYS A 103 2.70 -4.64 6.98
C LYS A 103 3.51 -3.93 5.89
N LEU A 104 4.27 -4.68 5.09
CA LEU A 104 5.04 -4.12 3.97
C LEU A 104 4.15 -3.42 2.93
N SER A 105 3.01 -4.01 2.56
CA SER A 105 2.04 -3.38 1.67
C SER A 105 1.52 -2.05 2.22
N PHE A 106 1.20 -2.01 3.51
CA PHE A 106 0.74 -0.78 4.16
C PHE A 106 1.81 0.31 4.19
N GLU A 107 3.03 -0.02 4.60
CA GLU A 107 4.17 0.90 4.61
C GLU A 107 4.43 1.46 3.21
N ARG A 108 4.47 0.60 2.20
CA ARG A 108 4.63 1.00 0.80
C ARG A 108 3.51 1.92 0.33
N ARG A 109 2.25 1.62 0.67
CA ARG A 109 1.12 2.49 0.30
C ARG A 109 1.21 3.84 0.99
N ALA A 110 1.60 3.85 2.25
CA ALA A 110 1.80 5.06 3.02
C ALA A 110 2.82 6.01 2.38
N ASP A 111 3.97 5.48 1.96
CA ASP A 111 5.00 6.26 1.28
C ASP A 111 4.47 6.88 -0.02
N ILE A 112 3.70 6.11 -0.80
CA ILE A 112 3.07 6.60 -2.03
C ILE A 112 2.10 7.75 -1.72
N VAL A 113 1.19 7.55 -0.76
CA VAL A 113 0.18 8.56 -0.40
C VAL A 113 0.85 9.82 0.16
N GLN A 114 1.95 9.68 0.90
CA GLN A 114 2.73 10.83 1.37
C GLN A 114 3.27 11.64 0.18
N VAL A 115 3.96 10.99 -0.76
CA VAL A 115 4.51 11.65 -1.95
C VAL A 115 3.41 12.30 -2.78
N GLU A 116 2.29 11.61 -2.99
CA GLU A 116 1.13 12.17 -3.69
C GLU A 116 0.62 13.44 -2.99
N THR A 117 0.48 13.41 -1.67
CA THR A 117 0.01 14.56 -0.87
C THR A 117 0.98 15.75 -0.97
N GLU A 118 2.28 15.51 -0.91
CA GLU A 118 3.31 16.54 -1.08
C GLU A 118 3.24 17.18 -2.48
N ILE A 119 3.06 16.35 -3.54
CA ILE A 119 2.90 16.83 -4.92
C ILE A 119 1.64 17.70 -5.05
N TYR A 120 0.50 17.24 -4.53
CA TYR A 120 -0.75 18.01 -4.59
C TYR A 120 -0.62 19.33 -3.83
N THR A 121 0.00 19.32 -2.65
CA THR A 121 0.23 20.53 -1.85
C THR A 121 1.13 21.52 -2.61
N TYR A 122 2.20 21.03 -3.25
CA TYR A 122 3.08 21.87 -4.06
C TYR A 122 2.35 22.48 -5.27
N LEU A 123 1.53 21.68 -5.96
CA LEU A 123 0.73 22.16 -7.09
C LEU A 123 -0.28 23.23 -6.65
N GLU A 124 -0.95 23.04 -5.52
CA GLU A 124 -1.86 24.05 -4.94
C GLU A 124 -1.11 25.36 -4.63
N CYS A 125 0.07 25.28 -4.03
CA CYS A 125 0.91 26.45 -3.77
C CYS A 125 1.30 27.19 -5.06
N LEU A 126 1.72 26.46 -6.11
CA LEU A 126 2.04 27.06 -7.41
C LEU A 126 0.81 27.73 -8.03
N GLN A 127 -0.34 27.06 -8.01
CA GLN A 127 -1.59 27.65 -8.50
C GLN A 127 -1.94 28.94 -7.74
N GLY A 128 -1.75 28.97 -6.42
CA GLY A 128 -1.96 30.18 -5.61
C GLY A 128 -0.99 31.33 -5.95
N LEU A 129 0.26 31.02 -6.31
CA LEU A 129 1.26 32.01 -6.73
C LEU A 129 0.96 32.61 -8.11
N PHE A 130 0.44 31.81 -9.03
CA PHE A 130 0.07 32.25 -10.38
C PHE A 130 -1.39 32.70 -10.50
N ALA A 131 -2.19 32.52 -9.45
CA ALA A 131 -3.56 32.99 -9.39
C ALA A 131 -3.61 34.52 -9.47
N SER A 132 -4.47 35.05 -10.33
CA SER A 132 -4.79 36.48 -10.31
C SER A 132 -5.34 36.87 -8.94
N GLU A 133 -5.26 38.16 -8.60
CA GLU A 133 -5.72 38.69 -7.31
C GLU A 133 -7.17 38.30 -7.01
N GLU A 134 -8.01 38.20 -8.03
CA GLU A 134 -9.42 37.78 -7.95
C GLU A 134 -9.59 36.30 -7.60
N VAL A 135 -8.75 35.41 -8.15
CA VAL A 135 -8.79 33.96 -7.87
C VAL A 135 -8.34 33.67 -6.44
N ARG A 136 -7.35 34.42 -5.93
CA ARG A 136 -6.91 34.33 -4.52
C ARG A 136 -8.02 34.73 -3.55
N ILE A 137 -8.74 35.83 -3.85
CA ILE A 137 -9.87 36.30 -3.03
C ILE A 137 -11.01 35.28 -3.04
N GLN A 138 -11.33 34.67 -4.19
CA GLN A 138 -12.36 33.63 -4.28
C GLN A 138 -11.97 32.34 -3.53
N GLN A 139 -10.70 31.94 -3.56
CA GLN A 139 -10.20 30.80 -2.77
C GLN A 139 -10.27 31.08 -1.26
N LEU A 140 -9.88 32.27 -0.82
CA LEU A 140 -10.02 32.69 0.58
C LEU A 140 -11.48 32.67 1.03
N ILE A 141 -12.41 33.23 0.23
CA ILE A 141 -13.84 33.19 0.53
C ILE A 141 -14.35 31.74 0.63
N ARG A 142 -13.96 30.85 -0.29
CA ARG A 142 -14.32 29.43 -0.22
C ARG A 142 -13.82 28.76 1.06
N CYS A 143 -12.57 29.00 1.46
CA CYS A 143 -12.00 28.47 2.69
C CYS A 143 -12.75 28.97 3.94
N PHE A 144 -13.08 30.27 3.98
CA PHE A 144 -13.87 30.85 5.07
C PHE A 144 -15.30 30.29 5.16
N THR A 145 -15.95 30.04 4.01
CA THR A 145 -17.30 29.45 3.98
C THR A 145 -17.31 27.96 4.36
N ALA A 146 -16.28 27.19 4.00
CA ALA A 146 -16.16 25.77 4.38
C ALA A 146 -15.88 25.59 5.89
N CYS A 147 -15.17 26.54 6.50
CA CYS A 147 -14.94 26.56 7.96
C CYS A 147 -16.19 26.90 8.77
N SER A 148 -17.12 27.68 8.21
CA SER A 148 -18.34 28.12 8.90
C SER A 148 -19.53 27.15 8.76
N SER A 149 -19.47 26.19 7.84
CA SER A 149 -20.49 25.16 7.63
C SER A 149 -20.26 23.87 8.43
N GLY A 150 -19.24 23.78 9.29
CA GLY A 150 -19.00 22.62 10.16
C GLY A 150 -18.57 21.33 9.43
N SER A 151 -18.38 21.39 8.12
CA SER A 151 -17.81 20.35 7.29
C SER A 151 -16.29 20.46 7.33
N TYR A 152 -15.64 19.77 8.27
CA TYR A 152 -14.19 19.59 8.30
C TYR A 152 -13.73 18.76 7.09
N SER A 153 -13.75 19.36 5.91
CA SER A 153 -12.89 18.93 4.82
C SER A 153 -11.53 19.54 5.11
N PHE A 154 -10.50 18.69 5.18
CA PHE A 154 -9.11 19.06 5.35
C PHE A 154 -8.70 20.06 4.25
N ILE A 155 -8.91 21.35 4.50
CA ILE A 155 -8.18 22.41 3.83
C ILE A 155 -7.02 22.70 4.75
N CYS A 156 -5.84 22.42 4.22
CA CYS A 156 -4.55 22.45 4.88
C CYS A 156 -4.39 23.71 5.76
N PRO A 157 -4.06 23.59 7.07
CA PRO A 157 -3.82 24.73 7.95
C PRO A 157 -2.60 25.58 7.53
N PHE A 158 -1.89 25.21 6.47
CA PHE A 158 -0.74 25.96 5.94
C PHE A 158 -1.11 27.29 5.28
N PHE A 159 -2.37 27.51 4.85
CA PHE A 159 -2.77 28.78 4.21
C PHE A 159 -2.88 29.96 5.18
N LEU A 160 -2.93 29.74 6.49
CA LEU A 160 -3.03 30.81 7.50
C LEU A 160 -1.67 31.25 8.08
N LEU A 161 -0.56 30.61 7.68
CA LEU A 161 0.76 30.83 8.26
C LEU A 161 1.85 31.01 7.18
N ARG A 162 1.65 31.97 6.27
CA ARG A 162 2.71 32.78 5.62
C ARG A 162 2.12 33.53 4.42
N PHE A 163 1.86 34.81 4.60
CA PHE A 163 2.43 35.96 3.87
C PHE A 163 1.69 37.22 4.30
#